data_AF-A0A972HC02-F1
#
_entry.id   AF-A0A972HC02-F1
#
_cell.length_a   1.000
_cell.length_b   1.000
_cell.length_c   1.000
_cell.angle_alpha   90.00
_cell.angle_beta   90.00
_cell.angle_gamma   90.00
#
_symmetry.space_group_name_H-M   'P 1'
#
loop_
_entity.id
_entity.type
_entity.pdbx_description
1 polymer ?
#
loop_
_entity_poly.entity_id
_entity_poly.type
_entity_poly.pdbx_seq_one_letter_code
_entity_poly.pdbx_strand_id
1 'polypeptide(L)'
;MADALGGYLPEPVTKDLEESVATHGVRGMSFDADTPLEALFASLICCAEVIAFDVFRALIKTTTDPVAKQILQLIFRDEVRHCEFGWKYMEYRLPNLSSEDLSAVRDKVVWMMEDVELKGYHSTWLSPTPDISEMETDRLVYEAGLGATVEEVEKPVIVESVQGMRERMREWGIEVPLFEHPKMGTF
;
A
#
# COMPACT_ATOMS: atom_id res chain seq x y z
N MET A 1 30.54 -7.46 -10.88
CA MET A 1 29.07 -7.47 -10.71
C MET A 1 28.65 -6.31 -9.81
N ALA A 2 29.17 -6.21 -8.59
CA ALA A 2 28.90 -5.08 -7.68
C ALA A 2 29.18 -3.72 -8.34
N ASP A 3 30.33 -3.53 -9.00
CA ASP A 3 30.67 -2.26 -9.67
C ASP A 3 29.71 -1.87 -10.81
N ALA A 4 29.04 -2.85 -11.43
CA ALA A 4 28.04 -2.60 -12.47
C ALA A 4 26.64 -2.30 -11.89
N LEU A 5 26.45 -2.47 -10.58
CA LEU A 5 25.18 -2.32 -9.86
C LEU A 5 25.28 -1.30 -8.72
N GLY A 6 26.13 -0.27 -8.88
CA GLY A 6 26.28 0.81 -7.89
C GLY A 6 27.38 0.61 -6.85
N GLY A 7 28.22 -0.42 -7.00
CA GLY A 7 29.34 -0.71 -6.11
C GLY A 7 28.97 -1.63 -4.95
N TYR A 8 29.98 -2.02 -4.17
CA TYR A 8 29.79 -2.82 -2.96
C TYR A 8 29.67 -1.92 -1.74
N LEU A 9 28.54 -2.03 -1.03
CA LEU A 9 28.38 -1.41 0.28
C LEU A 9 28.73 -2.44 1.36
N PRO A 10 29.70 -2.15 2.25
CA PRO A 10 30.14 -3.12 3.27
C PRO A 10 29.08 -3.39 4.34
N GLU A 11 28.13 -2.47 4.51
CA GLU A 11 26.95 -2.60 5.34
C GLU A 11 25.77 -1.86 4.67
N PRO A 12 24.51 -2.31 4.87
CA PRO A 12 23.35 -1.56 4.43
C PRO A 12 23.31 -0.19 5.10
N VAL A 13 22.83 0.84 4.40
CA VAL A 13 22.59 2.16 5.00
C VAL A 13 21.46 2.01 6.03
N THR A 14 21.79 2.07 7.32
CA THR A 14 20.83 1.87 8.43
C THR A 14 20.27 3.16 9.00
N LYS A 15 20.94 4.30 8.75
CA LYS A 15 20.73 5.54 9.49
C LYS A 15 19.39 6.22 9.25
N ASP A 16 18.75 5.96 8.11
CA ASP A 16 17.45 6.56 7.72
C ASP A 16 16.30 5.54 7.77
N LEU A 17 16.56 4.29 8.19
CA LEU A 17 15.56 3.23 8.25
C LEU A 17 14.82 3.17 9.59
N GLU A 18 15.28 3.83 10.66
CA GLU A 18 14.57 3.83 11.95
C GLU A 18 13.27 4.64 11.91
N GLU A 19 13.22 5.67 11.07
CA GLU A 19 12.03 6.52 10.86
C GLU A 19 11.18 6.04 9.67
N SER A 20 11.66 5.05 8.90
CA SER A 20 10.94 4.53 7.75
C SER A 20 9.72 3.72 8.19
N VAL A 21 8.56 4.13 7.69
CA VAL A 21 7.29 3.40 7.82
C VAL A 21 7.44 1.94 7.38
N ALA A 22 8.28 1.68 6.38
CA ALA A 22 8.47 0.37 5.77
C ALA A 22 9.17 -0.66 6.68
N THR A 23 9.92 -0.21 7.69
CA THR A 23 10.75 -1.08 8.54
C THR A 23 10.17 -1.29 9.94
N HIS A 24 9.41 -0.33 10.49
CA HIS A 24 8.99 -0.37 11.90
C HIS A 24 7.47 -0.44 12.14
N GLY A 25 6.65 0.31 11.39
CA GLY A 25 5.22 0.45 11.72
C GLY A 25 4.40 -0.82 11.48
N VAL A 26 4.47 -1.36 10.26
CA VAL A 26 3.64 -2.50 9.83
C VAL A 26 4.07 -3.83 10.46
N ARG A 27 5.39 -4.05 10.57
CA ARG A 27 5.95 -5.29 11.13
C ARG A 27 5.68 -5.41 12.62
N GLY A 28 5.84 -4.32 13.38
CA GLY A 28 5.53 -4.31 14.80
C GLY A 28 4.06 -4.65 15.08
N MET A 29 3.14 -4.11 14.27
CA MET A 29 1.71 -4.40 14.39
C MET A 29 1.40 -5.88 14.16
N SER A 30 2.02 -6.53 13.18
CA SER A 30 1.72 -7.92 12.84
C SER A 30 2.08 -8.92 13.97
N PHE A 31 2.88 -8.49 14.94
CA PHE A 31 3.26 -9.27 16.12
C PHE A 31 2.64 -8.73 17.43
N ASP A 32 1.79 -7.72 17.35
CA ASP A 32 1.07 -7.19 18.49
C ASP A 32 -0.13 -8.09 18.84
N ALA A 33 -0.04 -8.79 19.97
CA ALA A 33 -1.07 -9.71 20.43
C ALA A 33 -2.38 -9.01 20.84
N ASP A 34 -2.33 -7.70 21.10
CA ASP A 34 -3.50 -6.90 21.47
C ASP A 34 -4.24 -6.36 20.24
N THR A 35 -3.64 -6.47 19.03
CA THR A 35 -4.33 -6.10 17.79
C THR A 35 -5.24 -7.25 17.33
N PRO A 36 -6.57 -7.05 17.20
CA PRO A 36 -7.47 -8.08 16.70
C PRO A 36 -7.09 -8.54 15.29
N LEU A 37 -7.22 -9.84 15.03
CA LEU A 37 -6.86 -10.42 13.73
C LEU A 37 -7.68 -9.81 12.59
N GLU A 38 -8.96 -9.54 12.82
CA GLU A 38 -9.86 -8.88 11.87
C GLU A 38 -9.40 -7.45 11.54
N ALA A 39 -8.81 -6.75 12.52
CA ALA A 39 -8.24 -5.43 12.30
C ALA A 39 -6.97 -5.49 11.44
N LEU A 40 -6.14 -6.54 11.59
CA LEU A 40 -5.01 -6.80 10.69
C LEU A 40 -5.48 -7.11 9.27
N PHE A 41 -6.46 -7.99 9.12
CA PHE A 41 -6.98 -8.36 7.81
C PHE A 41 -7.64 -7.20 7.07
N ALA A 42 -8.41 -6.38 7.76
CA ALA A 42 -9.01 -5.20 7.16
C ALA A 42 -7.97 -4.15 6.77
N SER A 43 -6.99 -3.89 7.63
CA SER A 43 -6.01 -2.82 7.42
C SER A 43 -4.90 -3.22 6.45
N LEU A 44 -4.32 -4.41 6.56
CA LEU A 44 -3.26 -4.86 5.66
C LEU A 44 -3.85 -5.36 4.35
N ILE A 45 -4.83 -6.25 4.41
CA ILE A 45 -5.24 -7.00 3.22
C ILE A 45 -6.39 -6.32 2.49
N CYS A 46 -7.40 -5.84 3.21
CA CYS A 46 -8.55 -5.18 2.57
C CYS A 46 -8.29 -3.71 2.23
N CYS A 47 -7.19 -3.13 2.71
CA CYS A 47 -6.82 -1.73 2.50
C CYS A 47 -5.47 -1.62 1.76
N ALA A 48 -4.34 -1.91 2.40
CA ALA A 48 -3.02 -1.74 1.78
C ALA A 48 -2.85 -2.61 0.51
N GLU A 49 -3.15 -3.91 0.58
CA GLU A 49 -3.02 -4.81 -0.57
C GLU A 49 -3.99 -4.46 -1.72
N VAL A 50 -5.14 -3.87 -1.42
CA VAL A 50 -6.10 -3.43 -2.47
C VAL A 50 -5.54 -2.23 -3.23
N ILE A 51 -4.92 -1.28 -2.52
CA ILE A 51 -4.18 -0.18 -3.15
C ILE A 51 -3.05 -0.73 -4.00
N ALA A 52 -2.23 -1.63 -3.45
CA ALA A 52 -1.13 -2.25 -4.18
C ALA A 52 -1.63 -2.99 -5.44
N PHE A 53 -2.70 -3.77 -5.32
CA PHE A 53 -3.33 -4.48 -6.43
C PHE A 53 -3.71 -3.53 -7.59
N ASP A 54 -4.36 -2.40 -7.29
CA ASP A 54 -4.75 -1.44 -8.32
C ASP A 54 -3.54 -0.68 -8.90
N VAL A 55 -2.52 -0.39 -8.09
CA VAL A 55 -1.24 0.18 -8.58
C VAL A 55 -0.50 -0.81 -9.49
N PHE A 56 -0.44 -2.09 -9.15
CA PHE A 56 0.15 -3.12 -10.03
C PHE A 56 -0.53 -3.19 -11.39
N ARG A 57 -1.85 -2.97 -11.46
CA ARG A 57 -2.56 -2.86 -12.73
C ARG A 57 -2.07 -1.68 -13.56
N ALA A 58 -1.83 -0.53 -12.93
CA ALA A 58 -1.26 0.64 -13.58
C ALA A 58 0.18 0.38 -14.06
N LEU A 59 1.02 -0.22 -13.21
CA LEU A 59 2.39 -0.64 -13.53
C LEU A 59 2.43 -1.54 -14.77
N ILE A 60 1.60 -2.57 -14.83
CA ILE A 60 1.54 -3.49 -16.00
C ILE A 60 1.16 -2.75 -17.28
N LYS A 61 0.28 -1.75 -17.18
CA LYS A 61 -0.18 -0.96 -18.34
C LYS A 61 0.92 -0.07 -18.89
N THR A 62 1.73 0.53 -18.04
CA THR A 62 2.78 1.50 -18.42
C THR A 62 4.12 0.83 -18.75
N THR A 63 4.36 -0.38 -18.25
CA THR A 63 5.58 -1.15 -18.51
C THR A 63 5.64 -1.68 -19.94
N THR A 64 6.75 -1.37 -20.62
CA THR A 64 7.01 -1.77 -22.01
C THR A 64 8.10 -2.84 -22.12
N ASP A 65 9.03 -2.92 -21.17
CA ASP A 65 9.99 -4.01 -21.13
C ASP A 65 9.27 -5.35 -20.88
N PRO A 66 9.48 -6.37 -21.74
CA PRO A 66 8.72 -7.61 -21.67
C PRO A 66 9.03 -8.44 -20.42
N VAL A 67 10.26 -8.36 -19.89
CA VAL A 67 10.66 -9.12 -18.69
C VAL A 67 10.09 -8.47 -17.44
N ALA A 68 10.26 -7.15 -17.30
CA ALA A 68 9.66 -6.39 -16.19
C ALA A 68 8.14 -6.57 -16.17
N LYS A 69 7.49 -6.49 -17.34
CA LYS A 69 6.05 -6.70 -17.46
C LYS A 69 5.63 -8.10 -17.03
N GLN A 70 6.38 -9.14 -17.41
CA GLN A 70 6.11 -10.50 -17.00
C GLN A 70 6.23 -10.67 -15.48
N ILE A 71 7.24 -10.06 -14.86
CA ILE A 71 7.41 -10.07 -13.39
C ILE A 71 6.20 -9.42 -12.71
N LEU A 72 5.82 -8.22 -13.14
CA LEU A 72 4.65 -7.52 -12.60
C LEU A 72 3.35 -8.33 -12.75
N GLN A 73 3.16 -9.01 -13.88
CA GLN A 73 2.00 -9.89 -14.10
C GLN A 73 1.99 -11.10 -13.15
N LEU A 74 3.16 -11.64 -12.81
CA LEU A 74 3.27 -12.73 -11.84
C LEU A 74 2.95 -12.26 -10.43
N ILE A 75 3.45 -11.08 -10.03
CA ILE A 75 3.14 -10.47 -8.73
C ILE A 75 1.64 -10.15 -8.65
N PHE A 76 1.10 -9.47 -9.67
CA PHE A 76 -0.32 -9.11 -9.73
C PHE A 76 -1.25 -10.33 -9.61
N ARG A 77 -0.87 -11.48 -10.21
CA ARG A 77 -1.64 -12.73 -10.08
C ARG A 77 -1.75 -13.18 -8.63
N ASP A 78 -0.72 -12.92 -7.82
CA ASP A 78 -0.71 -13.30 -6.42
C ASP A 78 -1.47 -12.24 -5.57
N GLU A 79 -1.37 -10.95 -5.90
CA GLU A 79 -2.14 -9.89 -5.23
C GLU A 79 -3.66 -10.01 -5.37
N VAL A 80 -4.14 -10.50 -6.53
CA VAL A 80 -5.56 -10.86 -6.69
C VAL A 80 -6.03 -11.79 -5.58
N ARG A 81 -5.21 -12.79 -5.23
CA ARG A 81 -5.56 -13.80 -4.22
C ARG A 81 -5.45 -13.26 -2.81
N HIS A 82 -4.48 -12.38 -2.53
CA HIS A 82 -4.38 -11.70 -1.24
C HIS A 82 -5.64 -10.89 -0.97
N CYS A 83 -6.03 -10.03 -1.91
CA CYS A 83 -7.24 -9.23 -1.83
C CYS A 83 -8.48 -10.11 -1.65
N GLU A 84 -8.69 -11.09 -2.53
CA GLU A 84 -9.84 -12.01 -2.45
C GLU A 84 -9.91 -12.73 -1.10
N PHE A 85 -8.78 -13.20 -0.59
CA PHE A 85 -8.72 -13.86 0.71
C PHE A 85 -9.09 -12.92 1.85
N GLY A 86 -8.55 -11.70 1.88
CA GLY A 86 -8.87 -10.69 2.88
C GLY A 86 -10.36 -10.41 2.95
N TRP A 87 -10.96 -10.10 1.80
CA TRP A 87 -12.39 -9.84 1.70
C TRP A 87 -13.24 -11.04 2.14
N LYS A 88 -12.90 -12.25 1.69
CA LYS A 88 -13.64 -13.48 2.07
C LYS A 88 -13.51 -13.81 3.55
N TYR A 89 -12.33 -13.61 4.12
CA TYR A 89 -12.11 -13.80 5.55
C TYR A 89 -12.97 -12.85 6.37
N MET A 90 -12.98 -11.56 6.02
CA MET A 90 -13.81 -10.57 6.71
C MET A 90 -15.30 -10.92 6.57
N GLU A 91 -15.79 -11.21 5.36
CA GLU A 91 -17.17 -11.67 5.11
C GLU A 91 -17.58 -12.85 6.02
N TYR A 92 -16.67 -13.80 6.26
CA TYR A 92 -16.89 -14.93 7.15
C TYR A 92 -16.93 -14.54 8.64
N ARG A 93 -16.10 -13.57 9.06
CA ARG A 93 -15.96 -13.17 10.46
C ARG A 93 -17.03 -12.20 10.93
N LEU A 94 -17.48 -11.30 10.05
CA LEU A 94 -18.42 -10.21 10.35
C LEU A 94 -19.64 -10.60 11.20
N PRO A 95 -20.33 -11.73 10.95
CA PRO A 95 -21.51 -12.08 11.75
C PRO A 95 -21.22 -12.29 13.24
N ASN A 96 -19.96 -12.47 13.61
CA ASN A 96 -19.52 -12.72 14.99
C ASN A 96 -18.82 -11.51 15.62
N LEU A 97 -18.72 -10.39 14.92
CA LEU A 97 -18.07 -9.19 15.43
C LEU A 97 -19.07 -8.32 16.18
N SER A 98 -18.66 -7.87 17.36
CA SER A 98 -19.38 -6.85 18.13
C SER A 98 -19.19 -5.47 17.53
N SER A 99 -19.96 -4.49 17.99
CA SER A 99 -19.74 -3.09 17.61
C SER A 99 -18.37 -2.56 18.03
N GLU A 100 -17.83 -3.07 19.13
CA GLU A 100 -16.49 -2.71 19.61
C GLU A 100 -15.41 -3.26 18.66
N ASP A 101 -15.56 -4.51 18.21
CA ASP A 101 -14.67 -5.11 17.23
C ASP A 101 -14.68 -4.34 15.91
N LEU A 102 -15.87 -3.96 15.41
CA LEU A 102 -16.00 -3.15 14.20
C LEU A 102 -15.36 -1.76 14.34
N SER A 103 -15.41 -1.15 15.53
CA SER A 103 -14.69 0.10 15.81
C SER A 103 -13.18 -0.12 15.77
N ALA A 104 -12.67 -1.18 16.40
CA ALA A 104 -11.25 -1.50 16.38
C ALA A 104 -10.73 -1.76 14.96
N VAL A 105 -11.54 -2.44 14.13
CA VAL A 105 -11.26 -2.64 12.70
C VAL A 105 -11.18 -1.30 11.97
N ARG A 106 -12.19 -0.44 12.14
CA ARG A 106 -12.22 0.91 11.54
C ARG A 106 -10.98 1.70 11.91
N ASP A 107 -10.68 1.77 13.20
CA ASP A 107 -9.58 2.59 13.72
C ASP A 107 -8.23 2.10 13.18
N LYS A 108 -8.07 0.79 12.98
CA LYS A 108 -6.86 0.24 12.37
C LYS A 108 -6.75 0.51 10.87
N VAL A 109 -7.86 0.48 10.13
CA VAL A 109 -7.88 0.89 8.70
C VAL A 109 -7.52 2.38 8.57
N VAL A 110 -8.06 3.23 9.45
CA VAL A 110 -7.70 4.66 9.48
C VAL A 110 -6.22 4.86 9.76
N TRP A 111 -5.70 4.19 10.79
CA TRP A 111 -4.27 4.21 11.10
C TRP A 111 -3.42 3.75 9.90
N MET A 112 -3.82 2.68 9.20
CA MET A 112 -3.07 2.22 8.02
C MET A 112 -3.01 3.31 6.94
N MET A 113 -4.11 4.02 6.71
CA MET A 113 -4.12 5.09 5.74
C MET A 113 -3.28 6.29 6.20
N GLU A 114 -3.53 6.81 7.40
CA GLU A 114 -2.94 8.08 7.87
C GLU A 114 -1.49 7.94 8.33
N ASP A 115 -1.15 6.81 8.95
CA ASP A 115 0.16 6.58 9.56
C ASP A 115 1.08 5.68 8.75
N VAL A 116 0.58 5.02 7.71
CA VAL A 116 1.38 4.15 6.84
C VAL A 116 1.33 4.58 5.38
N GLU A 117 0.20 4.37 4.70
CA GLU A 117 0.09 4.57 3.25
C GLU A 117 0.40 6.01 2.85
N LEU A 118 -0.28 6.97 3.47
CA LEU A 118 -0.11 8.41 3.20
C LEU A 118 1.15 9.00 3.83
N LYS A 119 2.03 8.18 4.41
CA LYS A 119 3.38 8.58 4.83
C LYS A 119 4.46 8.01 3.91
N GLY A 120 4.08 7.54 2.73
CA GLY A 120 5.02 7.10 1.71
C GLY A 120 5.41 5.63 1.82
N TYR A 121 4.56 4.78 2.41
CA TYR A 121 4.81 3.34 2.46
C TYR A 121 4.87 2.71 1.07
N HIS A 122 3.90 3.04 0.21
CA HIS A 122 3.85 2.51 -1.16
C HIS A 122 4.74 3.31 -2.12
N SER A 123 4.63 4.63 -2.07
CA SER A 123 5.32 5.54 -2.97
C SER A 123 5.80 6.77 -2.22
N THR A 124 7.08 7.11 -2.40
CA THR A 124 7.74 8.21 -1.67
C THR A 124 7.02 9.56 -1.82
N TRP A 125 6.36 9.81 -2.97
CA TRP A 125 5.65 11.08 -3.23
C TRP A 125 4.42 11.30 -2.35
N LEU A 126 3.89 10.25 -1.72
CA LEU A 126 2.82 10.34 -0.73
C LEU A 126 3.33 10.89 0.61
N SER A 127 4.64 10.79 0.87
CA SER A 127 5.20 11.30 2.12
C SER A 127 5.04 12.83 2.22
N PRO A 128 4.75 13.37 3.43
CA PRO A 128 4.85 14.81 3.70
C PRO A 128 6.25 15.37 3.45
N THR A 129 7.28 14.53 3.53
CA THR A 129 8.70 14.85 3.27
C THR A 129 9.26 13.85 2.26
N PRO A 130 8.88 13.96 0.98
CA PRO A 130 9.25 12.98 -0.04
C PRO A 130 10.75 13.06 -0.35
N ASP A 131 11.38 11.90 -0.62
CA ASP A 131 12.74 11.89 -1.15
C ASP A 131 12.72 12.21 -2.65
N ILE A 132 13.20 13.39 -2.99
CA ILE A 132 13.23 13.88 -4.38
C ILE A 132 14.09 12.97 -5.27
N SER A 133 15.18 12.41 -4.75
CA SER A 133 16.06 11.52 -5.52
C SER A 133 15.37 10.20 -5.85
N GLU A 134 14.56 9.68 -4.94
CA GLU A 134 13.75 8.48 -5.18
C GLU A 134 12.65 8.77 -6.23
N MET A 135 11.95 9.90 -6.12
CA MET A 135 10.97 10.32 -7.14
C MET A 135 11.59 10.51 -8.53
N GLU A 136 12.79 11.08 -8.61
CA GLU A 136 13.53 11.22 -9.87
C GLU A 136 13.95 9.85 -10.43
N THR A 137 14.29 8.91 -9.55
CA THR A 137 14.62 7.53 -9.95
C THR A 137 13.37 6.82 -10.49
N ASP A 138 12.23 6.90 -9.80
CA ASP A 138 10.96 6.34 -10.25
C ASP A 138 10.56 6.89 -11.62
N ARG A 139 10.75 8.20 -11.84
CA ARG A 139 10.53 8.83 -13.15
C ARG A 139 11.37 8.19 -14.24
N LEU A 140 12.67 8.01 -14.00
CA LEU A 140 13.59 7.42 -14.98
C LEU A 140 13.21 5.96 -15.29
N VAL A 141 12.86 5.17 -14.26
CA VAL A 141 12.41 3.78 -14.42
C VAL A 141 11.08 3.71 -15.17
N TYR A 142 10.15 4.64 -14.89
CA TYR A 142 8.88 4.78 -15.59
C TYR A 142 9.07 5.11 -17.07
N GLU A 143 9.89 6.12 -17.39
CA GLU A 143 10.18 6.54 -18.77
C GLU A 143 10.92 5.45 -19.57
N ALA A 144 11.79 4.69 -18.90
CA ALA A 144 12.43 3.52 -19.48
C ALA A 144 11.49 2.31 -19.67
N GLY A 145 10.28 2.37 -19.10
CA GLY A 145 9.28 1.31 -19.20
C GLY A 145 9.65 0.05 -18.42
N LEU A 146 10.37 0.20 -17.30
CA LEU A 146 10.96 -0.87 -16.50
C LEU A 146 10.16 -1.26 -15.24
N GLY A 147 8.90 -0.81 -15.15
CA GLY A 147 8.01 -1.21 -14.05
C GLY A 147 8.02 -0.27 -12.86
N ALA A 148 7.92 1.03 -13.11
CA ALA A 148 7.59 2.03 -12.09
C ALA A 148 6.34 2.82 -12.49
N THR A 149 5.78 3.56 -11.54
CA THR A 149 4.73 4.55 -11.68
C THR A 149 5.27 5.93 -11.32
N VAL A 150 4.44 6.95 -11.53
CA VAL A 150 4.75 8.34 -11.21
C VAL A 150 3.50 8.99 -10.65
N GLU A 151 3.65 10.09 -9.90
CA GLU A 151 2.57 10.77 -9.18
C GLU A 151 1.31 10.96 -10.05
N GLU A 152 1.44 11.48 -11.27
CA GLU A 152 0.29 11.78 -12.13
C GLU A 152 -0.47 10.55 -12.65
N VAL A 153 0.18 9.38 -12.68
CA VAL A 153 -0.42 8.11 -13.08
C VAL A 153 -1.08 7.45 -11.88
N GLU A 154 -0.40 7.46 -10.74
CA GLU A 154 -0.77 6.70 -9.56
C GLU A 154 -1.85 7.40 -8.72
N LYS A 155 -1.80 8.73 -8.64
CA LYS A 155 -2.77 9.53 -7.90
C LYS A 155 -4.24 9.16 -8.15
N PRO A 156 -4.74 9.14 -9.40
CA PRO A 156 -6.14 8.76 -9.64
C PRO A 156 -6.45 7.31 -9.24
N VAL A 157 -5.46 6.41 -9.35
CA VAL A 157 -5.60 4.99 -8.99
C VAL A 157 -5.77 4.83 -7.47
N ILE A 158 -4.94 5.50 -6.67
CA ILE A 158 -5.05 5.48 -5.21
C ILE A 158 -6.40 6.03 -4.76
N VAL A 159 -6.82 7.18 -5.31
CA VAL A 159 -8.11 7.79 -4.98
C VAL A 159 -9.27 6.83 -5.27
N GLU A 160 -9.30 6.24 -6.47
CA GLU A 160 -10.35 5.28 -6.85
C GLU A 160 -10.33 4.03 -5.96
N SER A 161 -9.15 3.48 -5.67
CA SER A 161 -8.98 2.31 -4.80
C SER A 161 -9.52 2.57 -3.39
N VAL A 162 -9.17 3.71 -2.79
CA VAL A 162 -9.62 4.08 -1.43
C VAL A 162 -11.13 4.32 -1.39
N GLN A 163 -11.69 4.94 -2.43
CA GLN A 163 -13.14 5.12 -2.55
C GLN A 163 -13.88 3.78 -2.65
N GLY A 164 -13.40 2.87 -3.50
CA GLY A 164 -13.99 1.54 -3.68
C GLY A 164 -13.90 0.69 -2.40
N MET A 165 -12.74 0.70 -1.73
CA MET A 165 -12.57 0.05 -0.43
C MET A 165 -13.56 0.61 0.61
N ARG A 166 -13.65 1.94 0.73
CA ARG A 166 -14.56 2.61 1.67
C ARG A 166 -16.01 2.22 1.41
N GLU A 167 -16.43 2.18 0.14
CA GLU A 167 -17.79 1.77 -0.22
C GLU A 167 -18.06 0.33 0.19
N ARG A 168 -17.14 -0.59 -0.08
CA ARG A 168 -17.28 -1.99 0.31
C ARG A 168 -17.30 -2.19 1.83
N MET A 169 -16.44 -1.50 2.57
CA MET A 169 -16.41 -1.57 4.04
C MET A 169 -17.68 -0.97 4.67
N ARG A 170 -18.33 -0.02 4.00
CA ARG A 170 -19.63 0.52 4.45
C ARG A 170 -20.72 -0.55 4.48
N GLU A 171 -20.71 -1.50 3.56
CA GLU A 171 -21.64 -2.64 3.57
C GLU A 171 -21.51 -3.50 4.83
N TRP A 172 -20.35 -3.44 5.49
CA TRP A 172 -20.07 -4.13 6.76
C TRP A 172 -20.42 -3.30 8.00
N GLY A 173 -20.92 -2.08 7.82
CA GLY A 173 -21.13 -1.12 8.90
C GLY A 173 -19.85 -0.44 9.39
N ILE A 174 -18.77 -0.51 8.61
CA ILE A 174 -17.47 0.11 8.93
C ILE A 174 -17.35 1.43 8.17
N GLU A 175 -17.58 2.54 8.88
CA GLU A 175 -17.53 3.89 8.31
C GLU A 175 -16.09 4.44 8.31
N VAL A 176 -15.34 4.16 7.25
CA VAL A 176 -14.00 4.73 7.02
C VAL A 176 -14.15 6.20 6.59
N PRO A 177 -13.48 7.17 7.25
CA PRO A 177 -13.59 8.59 6.94
C PRO A 177 -13.00 8.94 5.57
N LEU A 178 -13.26 10.18 5.15
CA LEU A 178 -12.49 10.83 4.09
C LEU A 178 -11.07 11.12 4.60
N PHE A 179 -10.09 11.03 3.70
CA PHE A 179 -8.70 11.36 4.02
C PHE A 179 -8.30 12.66 3.33
N GLU A 180 -7.37 13.39 3.95
CA GLU A 180 -6.82 14.64 3.39
C GLU A 180 -5.35 14.42 3.05
N HIS A 181 -4.95 14.81 1.84
CA HIS A 181 -3.55 14.76 1.43
C HIS A 181 -3.17 15.99 0.59
N PRO A 182 -2.01 16.65 0.83
CA PRO A 182 -1.64 17.90 0.16
C PRO A 182 -1.69 17.87 -1.37
N LYS A 183 -1.45 16.70 -1.97
CA LYS A 183 -1.44 16.51 -3.44
C LYS A 183 -2.73 15.92 -4.01
N MET A 184 -3.61 15.37 -3.18
CA MET A 184 -4.86 14.70 -3.62
C MET A 184 -6.13 15.43 -3.16
N GLY A 185 -6.01 16.37 -2.21
CA GLY A 185 -7.14 16.99 -1.53
C GLY A 185 -7.86 16.00 -0.62
N THR A 186 -9.16 16.21 -0.44
CA THR A 186 -10.03 15.30 0.32
C THR A 186 -10.56 14.20 -0.60
N PHE A 187 -10.41 12.93 -0.22
CA PHE A 187 -10.85 11.79 -1.03
C PHE A 187 -11.39 10.62 -0.21
#